data_AF-A0AAU8MUF6-F1
#
_entry.id   AF-A0AAU8MUF6-F1
#
_cell.length_a   1.000
_cell.length_b   1.000
_cell.length_c   1.000
_cell.angle_alpha   90.00
_cell.angle_beta   90.00
_cell.angle_gamma   90.00
#
_symmetry.space_group_name_H-M   'P 1'
#
loop_
_entity.id
_entity.type
_entity.pdbx_description
1 polymer ?
#
loop_
_entity_poly.entity_id
_entity_poly.type
_entity_poly.pdbx_seq_one_letter_code
_entity_poly.pdbx_strand_id
1 'polypeptide(L)'
;MSHYGSEQVYQVGKFGLRLRPYVAAPENVFATGAAVEYGIDGRVSYTRAALHSSAVGLIQLIQSPVALFAHAQAGRWSVHKREPEPGASLLGRCLYGEANMFIGAHSPHYAGQPVRRLAATECWLIDTPREAADGLSEGVLDSPTATRFAEYALDTGTGKVAGSGLTWGYKLVQNPTYLSRFELVVIAPKEARLRDHPEHLDALAEFLDVGRARIESCIE
;
A
#
# COMPACT_ATOMS: atom_id res chain seq x y z
N MET A 1 -0.78 -22.10 15.01
CA MET A 1 -0.74 -20.78 15.67
C MET A 1 -1.11 -19.73 14.64
N SER A 2 -1.74 -18.62 15.02
CA SER A 2 -2.01 -17.52 14.08
C SER A 2 -0.71 -16.79 13.76
N HIS A 3 -0.44 -16.56 12.47
CA HIS A 3 0.67 -15.70 12.01
C HIS A 3 0.35 -14.21 12.09
N TYR A 4 -0.88 -13.86 12.47
CA TYR A 4 -1.32 -12.47 12.61
C TYR A 4 -1.04 -11.92 14.01
N GLY A 5 -0.49 -10.71 14.05
CA GLY A 5 -0.40 -9.89 15.25
C GLY A 5 -1.73 -9.19 15.56
N SER A 6 -1.71 -8.35 16.60
CA SER A 6 -2.87 -7.54 16.99
C SER A 6 -3.27 -6.54 15.90
N GLU A 7 -4.57 -6.34 15.72
CA GLU A 7 -5.08 -5.30 14.83
C GLU A 7 -4.66 -3.91 15.30
N GLN A 8 -4.27 -3.07 14.35
CA GLN A 8 -3.88 -1.69 14.57
C GLN A 8 -4.81 -0.78 13.77
N VAL A 9 -5.41 0.21 14.43
CA VAL A 9 -6.37 1.13 13.84
C VAL A 9 -5.86 2.55 14.00
N TYR A 10 -5.92 3.32 12.91
CA TYR A 10 -5.45 4.70 12.88
C TYR A 10 -6.46 5.60 12.18
N GLN A 11 -6.53 6.86 12.62
CA GLN A 11 -7.28 7.91 11.97
C GLN A 11 -6.35 9.11 11.75
N VAL A 12 -6.22 9.55 10.51
CA VAL A 12 -5.39 10.72 10.13
C VAL A 12 -6.21 11.59 9.19
N GLY A 13 -6.71 12.72 9.70
CA GLY A 13 -7.63 13.57 8.97
C GLY A 13 -8.85 12.78 8.48
N LYS A 14 -9.04 12.75 7.16
CA LYS A 14 -10.14 12.02 6.49
C LYS A 14 -9.85 10.55 6.22
N PHE A 15 -8.63 10.08 6.50
CA PHE A 15 -8.23 8.71 6.24
C PHE A 15 -8.32 7.83 7.48
N GLY A 16 -8.87 6.64 7.31
CA GLY A 16 -8.85 5.56 8.30
C GLY A 16 -8.00 4.40 7.80
N LEU A 17 -7.21 3.79 8.69
CA LEU A 17 -6.47 2.56 8.41
C LEU A 17 -6.86 1.49 9.42
N ARG A 18 -7.07 0.28 8.93
CA ARG A 18 -7.19 -0.94 9.75
C ARG A 18 -6.20 -1.98 9.23
N LEU A 19 -5.19 -2.26 10.03
CA LEU A 19 -4.05 -3.08 9.64
C LEU A 19 -3.95 -4.32 10.52
N ARG A 20 -3.69 -5.48 9.91
CA ARG A 20 -3.42 -6.74 10.60
C ARG A 20 -2.02 -7.23 10.17
N PRO A 21 -0.99 -6.98 10.99
CA PRO A 21 0.37 -7.44 10.72
C PRO A 21 0.42 -8.96 10.61
N TYR A 22 1.19 -9.45 9.64
CA TYR A 22 1.39 -10.87 9.39
C TYR A 22 2.89 -11.18 9.39
N VAL A 23 3.29 -12.22 10.12
CA VAL A 23 4.65 -12.77 10.13
C VAL A 23 4.59 -14.29 10.25
N ALA A 24 5.14 -14.98 9.26
CA ALA A 24 5.37 -16.42 9.28
C ALA A 24 6.87 -16.69 9.19
N ALA A 25 7.48 -16.95 10.35
CA ALA A 25 8.88 -17.35 10.45
C ALA A 25 9.05 -18.83 10.04
N PRO A 26 10.20 -19.20 9.45
CA PRO A 26 10.49 -20.59 9.14
C PRO A 26 10.73 -21.38 10.44
N GLU A 27 10.48 -22.68 10.40
CA GLU A 27 10.72 -23.56 11.57
C GLU A 27 12.20 -23.58 11.98
N ASN A 28 13.10 -23.49 10.99
CA ASN A 28 14.54 -23.40 11.20
C ASN A 28 15.13 -22.23 10.42
N VAL A 29 15.46 -21.15 11.13
CA VAL A 29 16.08 -19.94 10.55
C VAL A 29 17.50 -20.18 10.03
N PHE A 30 18.17 -21.25 10.45
CA PHE A 30 19.52 -21.59 10.01
C PHE A 30 19.54 -22.51 8.78
N ALA A 31 18.38 -22.98 8.31
CA ALA A 31 18.30 -23.83 7.14
C ALA A 31 18.66 -23.05 5.88
N THR A 32 19.32 -23.70 4.92
CA THR A 32 19.55 -23.11 3.59
C THR A 32 18.22 -22.75 2.94
N GLY A 33 18.07 -21.51 2.51
CA GLY A 33 16.83 -21.00 1.90
C GLY A 33 15.71 -20.71 2.89
N ALA A 34 16.01 -20.63 4.20
CA ALA A 34 15.06 -20.13 5.19
C ALA A 34 14.58 -18.73 4.82
N ALA A 35 13.26 -18.54 4.77
CA ALA A 35 12.64 -17.26 4.45
C ALA A 35 11.56 -16.92 5.47
N VAL A 36 11.45 -15.65 5.81
CA VAL A 36 10.34 -15.13 6.62
C VAL A 36 9.33 -14.50 5.69
N GLU A 37 8.10 -15.01 5.68
CA GLU A 37 7.01 -14.33 5.00
C GLU A 37 6.45 -13.25 5.93
N TYR A 38 6.27 -12.04 5.43
CA TYR A 38 5.77 -10.93 6.21
C TYR A 38 4.91 -9.99 5.35
N GLY A 39 4.06 -9.21 6.00
CA GLY A 39 3.22 -8.24 5.31
C GLY A 39 2.02 -7.83 6.13
N ILE A 40 1.02 -7.25 5.49
CA ILE A 40 -0.16 -6.72 6.18
C ILE A 40 -1.42 -7.16 5.44
N ASP A 41 -2.48 -7.41 6.19
CA ASP A 41 -3.85 -7.28 5.68
C ASP A 41 -4.40 -5.92 6.07
N GLY A 42 -4.55 -5.02 5.11
CA GLY A 42 -4.83 -3.62 5.34
C GLY A 42 -6.08 -3.15 4.62
N ARG A 43 -6.91 -2.38 5.30
CA ARG A 43 -7.96 -1.56 4.68
C ARG A 43 -7.66 -0.09 4.91
N VAL A 44 -7.59 0.67 3.83
CA VAL A 44 -7.52 2.14 3.85
C VAL A 44 -8.87 2.69 3.40
N SER A 45 -9.44 3.61 4.17
CA SER A 45 -10.69 4.30 3.84
C SER A 45 -10.51 5.80 3.80
N TYR A 46 -11.28 6.49 2.96
CA TYR A 46 -11.37 7.94 2.93
C TYR A 46 -12.82 8.38 2.99
N THR A 47 -13.10 9.37 3.85
CA THR A 47 -14.47 9.88 4.08
C THR A 47 -14.58 11.37 3.75
N ARG A 48 -15.59 11.72 2.95
CA ARG A 48 -16.02 13.10 2.70
C ARG A 48 -17.02 13.56 3.78
N ALA A 49 -17.03 14.86 4.05
CA ALA A 49 -17.98 15.45 4.99
C ALA A 49 -19.42 15.49 4.43
N ALA A 50 -19.59 15.52 3.11
CA ALA A 50 -20.88 15.55 2.43
C ALA A 50 -20.90 14.61 1.22
N LEU A 51 -22.11 14.28 0.74
CA LEU A 51 -22.32 13.55 -0.51
C LEU A 51 -22.02 14.47 -1.71
N HIS A 52 -21.20 14.01 -2.65
CA HIS A 52 -20.90 14.72 -3.90
C HIS A 52 -21.57 14.02 -5.09
N SER A 53 -21.62 14.69 -6.25
CA SER A 53 -22.20 14.12 -7.48
C SER A 53 -21.40 12.97 -8.07
N SER A 54 -20.09 12.93 -7.81
CA SER A 54 -19.16 11.90 -8.29
C SER A 54 -18.65 11.02 -7.14
N ALA A 55 -18.25 9.81 -7.50
CA ALA A 55 -17.57 8.91 -6.59
C ALA A 55 -16.13 9.38 -6.30
N VAL A 56 -15.59 8.93 -5.17
CA VAL A 56 -14.16 8.97 -4.88
C VAL A 56 -13.55 7.59 -4.98
N GLY A 57 -12.28 7.56 -5.36
CA GLY A 57 -11.41 6.41 -5.27
C GLY A 57 -10.09 6.75 -4.60
N LEU A 58 -9.25 5.73 -4.41
CA LEU A 58 -7.94 5.85 -3.81
C LEU A 58 -6.86 5.44 -4.82
N ILE A 59 -5.83 6.25 -4.90
CA ILE A 59 -4.56 5.93 -5.55
C ILE A 59 -3.60 5.52 -4.45
N GLN A 60 -3.00 4.34 -4.59
CA GLN A 60 -1.97 3.84 -3.70
C GLN A 60 -0.63 3.84 -4.43
N LEU A 61 0.35 4.52 -3.85
CA LEU A 61 1.75 4.40 -4.22
C LEU A 61 2.45 3.46 -3.22
N ILE A 62 3.45 2.75 -3.69
CA ILE A 62 4.26 1.85 -2.89
C ILE A 62 5.75 2.07 -3.15
N GLN A 63 6.53 2.07 -2.08
CA GLN A 63 7.99 1.94 -2.10
C GLN A 63 8.32 0.65 -1.36
N SER A 64 8.69 -0.39 -2.10
CA SER A 64 9.01 -1.72 -1.60
C SER A 64 10.47 -2.06 -1.89
N PRO A 65 11.15 -2.87 -1.05
CA PRO A 65 12.50 -3.35 -1.35
C PRO A 65 12.56 -4.26 -2.58
N VAL A 66 11.42 -4.75 -3.05
CA VAL A 66 11.30 -5.60 -4.25
C VAL A 66 10.52 -4.87 -5.35
N ALA A 67 10.86 -5.15 -6.61
CA ALA A 67 10.09 -4.68 -7.75
C ALA A 67 8.86 -5.57 -7.94
N LEU A 68 7.68 -5.07 -7.58
CA LEU A 68 6.42 -5.84 -7.61
C LEU A 68 5.82 -5.97 -9.02
N PHE A 69 6.17 -5.04 -9.92
CA PHE A 69 5.64 -4.95 -11.28
C PHE A 69 6.73 -4.55 -12.27
N ALA A 70 6.45 -4.73 -13.56
CA ALA A 70 7.40 -4.42 -14.64
C ALA A 70 7.78 -2.93 -14.71
N HIS A 71 6.88 -2.01 -14.35
CA HIS A 71 7.16 -0.57 -14.27
C HIS A 71 7.78 -0.12 -12.95
N ALA A 72 7.86 -1.01 -11.95
CA ALA A 72 8.38 -0.68 -10.63
C ALA A 72 9.88 -0.98 -10.54
N GLN A 73 10.56 -0.24 -9.65
CA GLN A 73 11.96 -0.48 -9.30
C GLN A 73 12.08 -0.64 -7.79
N ALA A 74 12.90 -1.61 -7.36
CA ALA A 74 13.21 -1.82 -5.95
C ALA A 74 13.66 -0.52 -5.28
N GLY A 75 13.07 -0.20 -4.12
CA GLY A 75 13.37 0.99 -3.33
C GLY A 75 12.85 2.31 -3.91
N ARG A 76 12.14 2.32 -5.04
CA ARG A 76 11.53 3.54 -5.61
C ARG A 76 10.01 3.52 -5.45
N TRP A 77 9.44 4.72 -5.34
CA TRP A 77 7.99 4.88 -5.36
C TRP A 77 7.44 4.51 -6.73
N SER A 78 6.33 3.79 -6.74
CA SER A 78 5.60 3.39 -7.95
C SER A 78 4.11 3.32 -7.65
N VAL A 79 3.26 3.39 -8.68
CA VAL A 79 1.83 3.11 -8.53
C VAL A 79 1.65 1.63 -8.21
N HIS A 80 0.94 1.31 -7.13
CA HIS A 80 0.69 -0.07 -6.69
C HIS A 80 -0.42 -0.74 -7.52
N LYS A 81 -0.21 -0.80 -8.84
CA LYS A 81 -1.14 -1.36 -9.85
C LYS A 81 -0.34 -1.80 -11.07
N ARG A 82 -0.74 -2.90 -11.72
CA ARG A 82 -0.02 -3.48 -12.88
C ARG A 82 -0.05 -2.59 -14.12
N GLU A 83 -1.20 -2.02 -14.44
CA GLU A 83 -1.39 -1.24 -15.65
C GLU A 83 -2.43 -0.12 -15.46
N PRO A 84 -2.35 0.97 -16.23
CA PRO A 84 -3.32 2.06 -16.14
C PRO A 84 -4.73 1.61 -16.50
N GLU A 85 -5.74 2.04 -15.75
CA GLU A 85 -7.13 1.70 -16.03
C GLU A 85 -7.62 2.35 -17.35
N PRO A 86 -8.02 1.56 -18.37
CA PRO A 86 -8.44 2.11 -19.65
C PRO A 86 -9.72 2.96 -19.52
N GLY A 87 -9.83 4.02 -20.32
CA GLY A 87 -11.04 4.86 -20.39
C GLY A 87 -11.28 5.81 -19.21
N ALA A 88 -10.45 5.76 -18.16
CA ALA A 88 -10.52 6.71 -17.05
C ALA A 88 -9.81 8.04 -17.36
N SER A 89 -10.13 9.07 -16.55
CA SER A 89 -9.38 10.33 -16.49
C SER A 89 -7.91 10.06 -16.15
N LEU A 90 -7.00 11.01 -16.42
CA LEU A 90 -5.55 10.80 -16.33
C LEU A 90 -5.12 10.13 -15.01
N LEU A 91 -5.43 10.74 -13.86
CA LEU A 91 -5.14 10.14 -12.55
C LEU A 91 -6.15 9.06 -12.12
N GLY A 92 -7.33 9.01 -12.76
CA GLY A 92 -8.25 7.87 -12.67
C GLY A 92 -7.63 6.55 -13.11
N ARG A 93 -6.68 6.59 -14.04
CA ARG A 93 -5.97 5.39 -14.48
C ARG A 93 -5.06 4.79 -13.39
N CYS A 94 -4.74 5.55 -12.35
CA CYS A 94 -3.93 5.12 -11.21
C CYS A 94 -4.73 4.54 -10.05
N LEU A 95 -6.07 4.46 -10.14
CA LEU A 95 -6.89 3.93 -9.05
C LEU A 95 -6.47 2.50 -8.69
N TYR A 96 -6.20 2.25 -7.40
CA TYR A 96 -5.73 0.95 -6.91
C TYR A 96 -6.73 -0.16 -7.24
N GLY A 97 -6.23 -1.37 -7.53
CA GLY A 97 -7.04 -2.55 -7.81
C GLY A 97 -7.87 -2.46 -9.09
N GLU A 98 -8.42 -3.57 -9.56
CA GLU A 98 -9.38 -3.57 -10.67
C GLU A 98 -10.82 -3.61 -10.16
N ALA A 99 -11.79 -3.16 -10.96
CA ALA A 99 -13.19 -3.02 -10.54
C ALA A 99 -13.81 -4.34 -10.04
N ASN A 100 -13.37 -5.47 -10.58
CA ASN A 100 -13.93 -6.80 -10.31
C ASN A 100 -12.95 -7.72 -9.58
N MET A 101 -11.89 -7.18 -8.99
CA MET A 101 -10.91 -7.99 -8.26
C MET A 101 -11.38 -8.19 -6.81
N PHE A 102 -11.23 -9.41 -6.31
CA PHE A 102 -11.61 -9.81 -4.96
C PHE A 102 -10.41 -10.35 -4.20
N ILE A 103 -10.43 -10.19 -2.88
CA ILE A 103 -9.38 -10.70 -2.00
C ILE A 103 -9.50 -12.22 -1.90
N GLY A 104 -8.38 -12.89 -2.12
CA GLY A 104 -8.25 -14.34 -2.05
C GLY A 104 -8.28 -14.91 -0.62
N ALA A 105 -8.23 -16.23 -0.52
CA ALA A 105 -8.32 -16.96 0.74
C ALA A 105 -7.09 -16.80 1.65
N HIS A 106 -5.97 -16.27 1.16
CA HIS A 106 -4.76 -16.00 1.95
C HIS A 106 -5.00 -14.96 3.05
N SER A 107 -5.99 -14.07 2.86
CA SER A 107 -6.46 -13.16 3.90
C SER A 107 -7.76 -13.69 4.52
N PRO A 108 -7.74 -14.38 5.67
CA PRO A 108 -8.96 -14.86 6.34
C PRO A 108 -9.87 -13.71 6.80
N HIS A 109 -9.33 -12.49 6.79
CA HIS A 109 -9.94 -11.27 7.28
C HIS A 109 -10.76 -10.54 6.23
N TYR A 110 -10.35 -10.64 4.97
CA TYR A 110 -10.95 -9.92 3.85
C TYR A 110 -11.34 -10.83 2.68
N ALA A 111 -11.10 -12.14 2.76
CA ALA A 111 -11.46 -13.10 1.72
C ALA A 111 -12.90 -12.90 1.20
N GLY A 112 -13.03 -12.84 -0.14
CA GLY A 112 -14.31 -12.65 -0.82
C GLY A 112 -14.83 -11.21 -0.83
N GLN A 113 -14.14 -10.24 -0.22
CA GLN A 113 -14.45 -8.82 -0.35
C GLN A 113 -13.79 -8.24 -1.62
N PRO A 114 -14.39 -7.23 -2.27
CA PRO A 114 -13.74 -6.57 -3.40
C PRO A 114 -12.48 -5.83 -2.91
N VAL A 115 -11.48 -5.68 -3.78
CA VAL A 115 -10.22 -4.97 -3.45
C VAL A 115 -10.43 -3.46 -3.28
N ARG A 116 -11.50 -2.93 -3.89
CA ARG A 116 -11.83 -1.51 -3.80
C ARG A 116 -13.33 -1.29 -3.77
N ARG A 117 -13.72 -0.17 -3.18
CA ARG A 117 -15.05 0.41 -3.31
C ARG A 117 -14.94 1.88 -3.66
N LEU A 118 -15.66 2.28 -4.70
CA LEU A 118 -15.88 3.68 -5.04
C LEU A 118 -17.24 4.11 -4.51
N ALA A 119 -17.32 5.28 -3.89
CA ALA A 119 -18.60 5.85 -3.45
C ALA A 119 -18.48 7.37 -3.32
N ALA A 120 -19.60 8.06 -3.29
CA ALA A 120 -19.64 9.53 -3.19
C ALA A 120 -19.40 10.09 -1.77
N THR A 121 -19.36 9.23 -0.74
CA THR A 121 -19.13 9.60 0.67
C THR A 121 -17.91 8.90 1.28
N GLU A 122 -17.89 7.56 1.28
CA GLU A 122 -16.80 6.74 1.83
C GLU A 122 -16.32 5.73 0.78
N CYS A 123 -15.09 5.92 0.30
CA CYS A 123 -14.38 4.92 -0.49
C CYS A 123 -13.36 4.18 0.37
N TRP A 124 -12.93 3.02 -0.12
CA TRP A 124 -11.87 2.27 0.52
C TRP A 124 -11.16 1.35 -0.48
N LEU A 125 -9.95 0.94 -0.11
CA LEU A 125 -9.23 -0.16 -0.74
C LEU A 125 -8.80 -1.17 0.34
N ILE A 126 -8.64 -2.43 -0.08
CA ILE A 126 -8.05 -3.50 0.71
C ILE A 126 -6.82 -3.98 -0.05
N ASP A 127 -5.69 -3.95 0.61
CA ASP A 127 -4.43 -4.46 0.11
C ASP A 127 -3.89 -5.49 1.10
N THR A 128 -3.36 -6.58 0.58
CA THR A 128 -2.88 -7.72 1.38
C THR A 128 -1.47 -8.11 0.93
N PRO A 129 -0.49 -7.19 0.92
CA PRO A 129 0.84 -7.47 0.40
C PRO A 129 1.50 -8.55 1.26
N ARG A 130 2.23 -9.43 0.59
CA ARG A 130 3.10 -10.44 1.18
C ARG A 130 4.45 -10.36 0.51
N GLU A 131 5.49 -10.29 1.32
CA GLU A 131 6.88 -10.30 0.93
C GLU A 131 7.58 -11.46 1.61
N ALA A 132 8.66 -11.94 1.01
CA ALA A 132 9.54 -12.92 1.62
C ALA A 132 10.91 -12.29 1.82
N ALA A 133 11.40 -12.28 3.07
CA ALA A 133 12.79 -11.98 3.36
C ALA A 133 13.57 -13.30 3.24
N ASP A 134 14.26 -13.48 2.12
CA ASP A 134 15.07 -14.64 1.76
C ASP A 134 16.55 -14.51 2.22
N GLY A 135 16.94 -13.35 2.74
CA GLY A 135 18.28 -13.03 3.21
C GLY A 135 18.59 -13.42 4.66
N LEU A 136 18.14 -14.59 5.13
CA LEU A 136 18.55 -15.11 6.45
C LEU A 136 19.95 -15.74 6.37
N SER A 137 20.99 -14.96 6.59
CA SER A 137 22.38 -15.45 6.65
C SER A 137 22.68 -15.97 8.05
N GLU A 138 22.94 -17.27 8.19
CA GLU A 138 23.14 -17.93 9.49
C GLU A 138 22.02 -17.61 10.50
N GLY A 139 20.78 -17.50 10.02
CA GLY A 139 19.62 -17.15 10.83
C GLY A 139 19.50 -15.67 11.19
N VAL A 140 20.34 -14.79 10.65
CA VAL A 140 20.27 -13.34 10.85
C VAL A 140 19.62 -12.66 9.64
N LEU A 141 18.65 -11.79 9.90
CA LEU A 141 18.00 -10.95 8.89
C LEU A 141 18.93 -9.83 8.44
N ASP A 142 19.41 -9.89 7.20
CA ASP A 142 20.34 -8.90 6.62
C ASP A 142 19.76 -8.17 5.38
N SER A 143 18.47 -8.36 5.08
CA SER A 143 17.81 -7.72 3.93
C SER A 143 17.00 -6.48 4.33
N PRO A 144 16.87 -5.47 3.44
CA PRO A 144 15.89 -4.41 3.62
C PRO A 144 14.48 -4.98 3.64
N THR A 145 13.69 -4.65 4.68
CA THR A 145 12.32 -5.17 4.87
C THR A 145 11.26 -4.09 5.00
N ALA A 146 11.65 -2.83 4.76
CA ALA A 146 10.78 -1.68 4.95
C ALA A 146 9.97 -1.40 3.68
N THR A 147 8.64 -1.49 3.80
CA THR A 147 7.70 -1.13 2.74
C THR A 147 6.88 0.07 3.19
N ARG A 148 6.72 1.04 2.30
CA ARG A 148 6.00 2.29 2.55
C ARG A 148 4.92 2.51 1.51
N PHE A 149 3.88 3.20 1.93
CA PHE A 149 2.70 3.50 1.14
C PHE A 149 2.39 4.98 1.21
N ALA A 150 1.84 5.51 0.12
CA ALA A 150 1.22 6.82 0.08
C ALA A 150 -0.15 6.72 -0.59
N GLU A 151 -1.17 7.29 0.05
CA GLU A 151 -2.56 7.18 -0.36
C GLU A 151 -3.12 8.56 -0.67
N TYR A 152 -3.75 8.70 -1.82
CA TYR A 152 -4.37 9.94 -2.25
C TYR A 152 -5.80 9.70 -2.72
N ALA A 153 -6.72 10.55 -2.30
CA ALA A 153 -8.11 10.49 -2.73
C ALA A 153 -8.27 11.19 -4.09
N LEU A 154 -8.96 10.53 -5.02
CA LEU A 154 -9.27 11.05 -6.35
C LEU A 154 -10.79 11.20 -6.50
N ASP A 155 -11.24 12.36 -6.96
CA ASP A 155 -12.60 12.52 -7.47
C ASP A 155 -12.69 11.94 -8.89
N THR A 156 -13.51 10.91 -9.08
CA THR A 156 -13.58 10.21 -10.37
C THR A 156 -14.30 11.01 -11.46
N GLY A 157 -15.12 11.99 -11.08
CA GLY A 157 -15.86 12.84 -12.02
C GLY A 157 -14.99 13.95 -12.59
N THR A 158 -14.18 14.60 -11.75
CA THR A 158 -13.29 15.70 -12.18
C THR A 158 -11.90 15.21 -12.59
N GLY A 159 -11.50 14.02 -12.14
CA GLY A 159 -10.13 13.51 -12.29
C GLY A 159 -9.10 14.25 -11.44
N LYS A 160 -9.57 14.97 -10.42
CA LYS A 160 -8.71 15.74 -9.51
C LYS A 160 -8.38 14.96 -8.26
N VAL A 161 -7.10 15.03 -7.85
CA VAL A 161 -6.61 14.44 -6.62
C VAL A 161 -6.67 15.47 -5.51
N ALA A 162 -7.21 15.07 -4.36
CA ALA A 162 -7.18 15.86 -3.15
C ALA A 162 -5.73 16.21 -2.80
N GLY A 163 -5.46 17.49 -2.51
CA GLY A 163 -4.10 17.94 -2.20
C GLY A 163 -3.47 17.27 -0.97
N SER A 164 -4.29 16.72 -0.06
CA SER A 164 -3.84 15.94 1.09
C SER A 164 -4.07 14.43 0.91
N GLY A 165 -3.18 13.68 1.54
CA GLY A 165 -3.12 12.23 1.52
C GLY A 165 -2.54 11.70 2.83
N LEU A 166 -2.07 10.46 2.76
CA LEU A 166 -1.60 9.72 3.92
C LEU A 166 -0.35 8.93 3.55
N THR A 167 0.69 8.97 4.36
CA THR A 167 1.84 8.05 4.26
C THR A 167 1.88 7.12 5.45
N TRP A 168 2.28 5.88 5.22
CA TRP A 168 2.45 4.86 6.27
C TRP A 168 3.39 3.75 5.78
N GLY A 169 3.67 2.74 6.61
CA GLY A 169 4.45 1.60 6.17
C GLY A 169 4.61 0.53 7.23
N TYR A 170 5.47 -0.43 6.96
CA TYR A 170 5.89 -1.47 7.90
C TYR A 170 7.34 -1.87 7.67
N LYS A 171 7.94 -2.51 8.66
CA LYS A 171 9.23 -3.19 8.53
C LYS A 171 9.29 -4.45 9.38
N LEU A 172 9.95 -5.48 8.87
CA LEU A 172 10.24 -6.68 9.66
C LEU A 172 11.45 -6.43 10.56
N VAL A 173 11.32 -6.75 11.84
CA VAL A 173 12.38 -6.65 12.84
C VAL A 173 12.61 -8.02 13.44
N GLN A 174 13.87 -8.44 13.50
CA GLN A 174 14.27 -9.65 14.19
C GLN A 174 14.69 -9.33 15.62
N ASN A 175 14.33 -10.19 16.58
CA ASN A 175 14.81 -10.07 17.94
C ASN A 175 16.32 -10.43 18.00
N PRO A 176 17.20 -9.54 18.51
CA PRO A 176 18.64 -9.76 18.48
C PRO A 176 19.12 -10.85 19.46
N THR A 177 18.31 -11.20 20.47
CA THR A 177 18.63 -12.27 21.44
C THR A 177 18.05 -13.61 21.01
N TYR A 178 16.91 -13.61 20.31
CA TYR A 178 16.19 -14.80 19.88
C TYR A 178 15.95 -14.76 18.38
N LEU A 179 16.90 -15.28 17.59
CA LEU A 179 16.89 -15.19 16.12
C LEU A 179 15.63 -15.80 15.46
N SER A 180 14.91 -16.70 16.12
CA SER A 180 13.64 -17.25 15.61
C SER A 180 12.43 -16.33 15.84
N ARG A 181 12.59 -15.19 16.51
CA ARG A 181 11.49 -14.26 16.82
C ARG A 181 11.56 -13.06 15.91
N PHE A 182 10.47 -12.83 15.21
CA PHE A 182 10.29 -11.72 14.28
C PHE A 182 9.02 -10.97 14.62
N GLU A 183 9.05 -9.66 14.39
CA GLU A 183 7.91 -8.77 14.59
C GLU A 183 7.79 -7.86 13.37
N LEU A 184 6.56 -7.62 12.93
CA LEU A 184 6.30 -6.60 11.93
C LEU A 184 5.90 -5.30 12.63
N VAL A 185 6.79 -4.31 12.55
CA VAL A 185 6.58 -3.00 13.15
C VAL A 185 5.92 -2.09 12.13
N VAL A 186 4.72 -1.61 12.45
CA VAL A 186 4.01 -0.60 11.64
C VAL A 186 4.66 0.77 11.86
N ILE A 187 5.01 1.44 10.76
CA ILE A 187 5.44 2.83 10.75
C ILE A 187 4.18 3.69 10.80
N ALA A 188 4.01 4.41 11.91
CA ALA A 188 2.78 5.15 12.19
C ALA A 188 2.39 6.09 11.04
N PRO A 189 1.10 6.13 10.66
CA PRO A 189 0.63 6.94 9.56
C PRO A 189 0.76 8.44 9.84
N LYS A 190 1.02 9.22 8.79
CA LYS A 190 1.12 10.69 8.84
C LYS A 190 0.42 11.32 7.64
N GLU A 191 -0.10 12.52 7.84
CA GLU A 191 -0.63 13.32 6.73
C GLU A 191 0.50 13.67 5.76
N ALA A 192 0.19 13.65 4.46
CA ALA A 192 1.08 14.02 3.40
C ALA A 192 0.37 14.97 2.43
N ARG A 193 1.11 15.83 1.74
CA ARG A 193 0.57 16.70 0.69
C ARG A 193 1.24 16.36 -0.61
N LEU A 194 0.48 15.99 -1.65
CA LEU A 194 1.07 15.47 -2.89
C LEU A 194 2.07 16.46 -3.52
N ARG A 195 1.80 17.77 -3.42
CA ARG A 195 2.69 18.83 -3.93
C ARG A 195 4.05 18.90 -3.22
N ASP A 196 4.14 18.42 -1.99
CA ASP A 196 5.36 18.45 -1.17
C ASP A 196 6.22 17.19 -1.36
N HIS A 197 5.78 16.25 -2.21
CA HIS A 197 6.44 14.97 -2.48
C HIS A 197 6.74 14.78 -3.98
N PRO A 198 7.82 15.37 -4.50
CA PRO A 198 8.24 15.21 -5.90
C PRO A 198 8.37 13.75 -6.33
N GLU A 199 8.82 12.88 -5.43
CA GLU A 199 8.97 11.44 -5.66
C GLU A 199 7.63 10.72 -5.91
N HIS A 200 6.54 11.21 -5.31
CA HIS A 200 5.20 10.66 -5.55
C HIS A 200 4.64 11.17 -6.89
N LEU A 201 4.90 12.43 -7.23
CA LEU A 201 4.54 12.98 -8.53
C LEU A 201 5.26 12.27 -9.66
N ASP A 202 6.54 11.95 -9.47
CA ASP A 202 7.35 11.21 -10.43
C ASP A 202 6.84 9.78 -10.62
N ALA A 203 6.49 9.08 -9.53
CA ALA A 203 5.90 7.75 -9.61
C ALA A 203 4.60 7.72 -10.45
N LEU A 204 3.75 8.74 -10.31
CA LEU A 204 2.52 8.89 -11.11
C LEU A 204 2.83 9.24 -12.57
N ALA A 205 3.78 10.15 -12.78
CA ALA A 205 4.20 10.60 -14.11
C ALA A 205 4.82 9.46 -14.93
N GLU A 206 5.74 8.71 -14.32
CA GLU A 206 6.41 7.54 -14.90
C GLU A 206 5.38 6.44 -15.24
N PHE A 207 4.46 6.12 -14.32
CA PHE A 207 3.44 5.09 -14.56
C PHE A 207 2.49 5.44 -15.71
N LEU A 208 2.18 6.72 -15.88
CA LEU A 208 1.26 7.22 -16.90
C LEU A 208 1.95 7.62 -18.20
N ASP A 209 3.28 7.57 -18.25
CA ASP A 209 4.11 8.07 -19.35
C ASP A 209 3.77 9.53 -19.73
N VAL A 210 3.76 10.41 -18.73
CA VAL A 210 3.50 11.86 -18.89
C VAL A 210 4.49 12.69 -18.09
N GLY A 211 4.58 13.99 -18.38
CA GLY A 211 5.40 14.91 -17.59
C GLY A 211 4.78 15.27 -16.24
N ARG A 212 5.63 15.52 -15.23
CA ARG A 212 5.24 15.91 -13.85
C ARG A 212 4.24 17.07 -13.80
N ALA A 213 4.46 18.12 -14.61
CA ALA A 213 3.57 19.28 -14.67
C ALA A 213 2.12 18.91 -15.02
N ARG A 214 1.92 17.80 -15.76
CA ARG A 214 0.59 17.31 -16.08
C ARG A 214 -0.08 16.66 -14.87
N ILE A 215 0.68 15.96 -14.03
CA ILE A 215 0.21 15.42 -12.75
C ILE A 215 -0.15 16.57 -11.79
N GLU A 216 0.71 17.58 -11.68
CA GLU A 216 0.49 18.76 -10.84
C GLU A 216 -0.80 19.50 -11.21
N SER A 217 -1.09 19.60 -12.51
CA SER A 217 -2.33 20.22 -13.00
C SER A 217 -3.61 19.49 -12.57
N CYS A 218 -3.51 18.24 -12.09
CA CYS A 218 -4.62 17.44 -11.60
C CYS A 218 -4.81 17.53 -10.08
N ILE A 219 -3.99 18.30 -9.36
CA ILE A 219 -4.14 18.48 -7.91
C ILE A 219 -5.17 19.59 -7.65
N GLU A 220 -6.06 19.39 -6.68
CA GLU A 220 -6.98 20.43 -6.17
C GLU A 220 -6.24 21.61 -5.52
#